data_AF-A0A3D3AHC0-F1
#
_entry.id   AF-A0A3D3AHC0-F1
#
_cell.length_a   1.000
_cell.length_b   1.000
_cell.length_c   1.000
_cell.angle_alpha   90.00
_cell.angle_beta   90.00
_cell.angle_gamma   90.00
#
_symmetry.space_group_name_H-M   'P 1'
#
loop_
_entity.id
_entity.type
_entity.pdbx_description
1 polymer ?
#
loop_
_entity_poly.entity_id
_entity_poly.type
_entity_poly.pdbx_seq_one_letter_code
_entity_poly.pdbx_strand_id
1 'polypeptide(L)'
;MYKKIQEKIYQSKTVRMSIGLLFILLFLFFIYLLRNQTPGRSVFYPPCPFYHFTRLYCPGCGTGRALHSLANLEILKAFSFNILTVLLTPFLLFSF
;
A
#
# COMPACT_ATOMS: atom_id res chain seq x y z
N MET A 1 25.19 18.48 23.34
CA MET A 1 24.07 19.41 23.58
C MET A 1 22.86 19.15 22.66
N TYR A 2 23.06 19.06 21.34
CA TYR A 2 21.99 18.80 20.35
C TYR A 2 21.14 17.54 20.60
N LYS A 3 21.76 16.41 20.96
CA LYS A 3 21.06 15.13 21.24
C LYS A 3 20.03 15.23 22.39
N LYS A 4 20.35 16.00 23.44
CA LYS A 4 19.51 16.13 24.64
C LYS A 4 18.24 16.96 24.36
N ILE A 5 18.31 17.88 23.40
CA ILE A 5 17.18 18.68 22.94
C ILE A 5 16.26 17.84 22.03
N GLN A 6 16.83 17.04 21.13
CA GLN A 6 16.09 16.10 20.27
C GLN A 6 15.29 15.06 21.06
N GLU A 7 15.88 14.45 22.10
CA GLU A 7 15.16 13.49 22.95
C GLU A 7 13.98 14.12 23.69
N LYS A 8 14.11 15.38 24.13
CA LYS A 8 13.04 16.12 24.82
C LYS A 8 11.88 16.46 23.86
N ILE A 9 12.18 16.73 22.59
CA ILE A 9 11.18 16.96 21.55
C ILE A 9 10.44 15.65 21.22
N TYR A 10 11.15 14.52 21.07
CA TYR A 10 10.54 13.22 20.81
C TYR A 10 9.68 12.70 21.98
N GLN A 11 10.06 13.01 23.23
CA GLN A 11 9.30 12.68 24.44
C GLN A 11 8.05 13.55 24.66
N SER A 12 7.81 14.56 23.82
CA SER A 12 6.58 15.34 23.86
C SER A 12 5.39 14.45 23.47
N LYS A 13 4.38 14.38 24.36
CA LYS A 13 3.11 13.70 24.09
C LYS A 13 2.49 14.19 22.77
N THR A 14 2.66 15.47 22.43
CA THR A 14 2.20 16.07 21.18
C THR A 14 2.92 15.47 19.97
N VAL A 15 4.24 15.33 20.01
CA VAL A 15 5.02 14.75 18.89
C VAL A 15 4.64 13.29 18.65
N ARG A 16 4.47 12.50 19.72
CA ARG A 16 4.01 11.11 19.60
C ARG A 16 2.62 11.01 18.97
N MET A 17 1.70 11.91 19.35
CA MET A 17 0.35 11.98 18.77
C MET A 17 0.37 12.43 17.31
N SER A 18 1.21 13.41 16.96
CA SER A 18 1.37 13.87 15.57
C SER A 18 1.92 12.78 14.66
N ILE A 19 2.88 11.99 15.14
CA ILE A 19 3.42 10.84 14.39
C ILE A 19 2.32 9.80 14.14
N GLY A 20 1.55 9.43 15.18
CA GLY A 20 0.43 8.49 15.03
C GLY A 20 -0.62 8.99 14.03
N LEU A 21 -0.99 10.27 14.12
CA LEU A 21 -1.94 10.90 13.19
C LEU A 21 -1.42 10.88 11.75
N LEU A 22 -0.13 11.18 11.54
CA LEU A 22 0.49 11.12 10.22
C LEU A 22 0.41 9.71 9.62
N PHE A 23 0.70 8.68 10.41
CA PHE A 23 0.59 7.29 9.95
C PHE A 23 -0.84 6.92 9.55
N ILE A 24 -1.85 7.33 10.33
CA ILE A 24 -3.26 7.08 10.01
C ILE A 24 -3.64 7.78 8.70
N LEU A 25 -3.26 9.05 8.55
CA LEU A 25 -3.54 9.82 7.33
C LEU A 25 -2.87 9.20 6.10
N LEU A 26 -1.61 8.76 6.23
CA LEU A 26 -0.89 8.07 5.16
C LEU A 26 -1.56 6.74 4.80
N PHE A 27 -2.02 5.98 5.80
CA PHE A 27 -2.73 4.72 5.58
C PHE A 27 -4.06 4.94 4.84
N LEU A 28 -4.86 5.91 5.28
CA LEU A 28 -6.11 6.27 4.62
C LEU A 28 -5.88 6.75 3.17
N PHE A 29 -4.84 7.57 2.97
CA PHE A 29 -4.46 8.02 1.63
C PHE A 29 -4.01 6.86 0.74
N PHE A 30 -3.26 5.90 1.28
CA PHE A 30 -2.85 4.70 0.55
C PHE A 30 -4.06 3.84 0.13
N ILE A 31 -5.02 3.61 1.04
CA ILE A 31 -6.26 2.90 0.70
C ILE A 31 -7.07 3.66 -0.36
N TYR A 32 -7.15 5.00 -0.25
CA TYR A 32 -7.81 5.83 -1.25
C TYR A 32 -7.18 5.67 -2.65
N LEU A 33 -5.84 5.69 -2.72
CA LEU A 33 -5.13 5.44 -3.98
C LEU A 33 -5.41 4.04 -4.52
N LEU A 34 -5.30 3.01 -3.68
CA LEU A 34 -5.59 1.63 -4.07
C LEU A 34 -7.01 1.48 -4.61
N ARG A 35 -7.99 2.20 -4.06
CA ARG A 35 -9.39 2.07 -4.48
C ARG A 35 -9.71 2.80 -5.77
N ASN A 36 -9.19 4.03 -5.93
CA ASN A 36 -9.62 4.93 -6.99
C ASN A 36 -8.71 4.94 -8.23
N GLN A 37 -7.47 4.48 -8.11
CA GLN A 37 -6.52 4.49 -9.23
C GLN A 37 -6.69 3.23 -10.08
N THR A 38 -7.15 3.40 -11.32
CA THR A 38 -7.32 2.29 -12.26
C THR A 38 -5.96 1.71 -12.68
N PRO A 39 -5.70 0.42 -12.42
CA PRO A 39 -4.43 -0.21 -12.77
C PRO A 39 -4.10 -0.13 -14.27
N GLY A 40 -2.91 0.39 -14.59
CA GLY A 40 -2.39 0.45 -15.96
C GLY A 40 -2.97 1.59 -16.81
N ARG A 41 -3.80 2.46 -16.23
CA ARG A 41 -4.43 3.60 -16.95
C ARG A 41 -4.28 4.94 -16.24
N SER A 42 -3.91 4.95 -14.96
CA SER A 42 -3.74 6.18 -14.20
C SER A 42 -2.27 6.60 -14.12
N VAL A 43 -2.04 7.89 -13.91
CA VAL A 43 -0.69 8.46 -13.70
C VAL A 43 -0.01 7.83 -12.48
N PHE A 44 -0.80 7.51 -11.44
CA PHE A 44 -0.30 6.87 -10.21
C PHE A 44 -0.12 5.36 -10.33
N TYR A 45 -0.72 4.72 -11.34
CA TYR A 45 -0.52 3.29 -11.60
C TYR A 45 -0.34 3.03 -13.11
N PRO A 46 0.85 3.34 -13.66
CA PRO A 46 1.11 3.28 -15.10
C PRO A 46 1.09 1.84 -15.64
N PRO A 47 1.00 1.66 -16.98
CA PRO A 47 1.09 0.35 -17.61
C PRO A 47 2.43 -0.33 -17.30
N CYS A 48 2.40 -1.67 -17.19
CA CYS A 48 3.56 -2.48 -16.84
C CYS A 48 4.62 -2.42 -17.95
N PRO A 49 5.83 -1.88 -17.69
CA PRO A 49 6.89 -1.85 -18.70
C PRO A 49 7.34 -3.27 -19.08
N PHE A 50 7.37 -4.19 -18.11
CA PHE A 50 7.72 -5.59 -18.38
C PHE A 50 6.76 -6.22 -19.39
N TYR A 51 5.44 -6.05 -19.21
CA TYR A 51 4.46 -6.53 -20.17
C TYR A 51 4.61 -5.85 -21.54
N HIS A 52 5.00 -4.57 -21.59
CA HIS A 52 5.25 -3.89 -22.86
C HIS A 52 6.40 -4.54 -23.64
N PHE A 53 7.49 -4.92 -22.96
CA PHE A 53 8.67 -5.51 -23.61
C PHE A 53 8.54 -7.01 -23.88
N THR A 54 7.97 -7.77 -22.94
CA THR A 54 7.97 -9.24 -22.99
C THR A 54 6.62 -9.84 -23.33
N ARG A 55 5.54 -9.04 -23.27
CA ARG A 55 4.13 -9.51 -23.33
C ARG A 55 3.74 -10.51 -22.25
N LEU A 56 4.57 -10.68 -21.22
CA LEU A 56 4.31 -11.52 -20.06
C LEU A 56 3.86 -10.67 -18.87
N TYR A 57 2.94 -11.20 -18.06
CA TYR A 57 2.51 -10.54 -16.83
C TYR A 57 3.51 -10.81 -15.70
N CYS A 58 4.03 -9.76 -15.07
CA CYS A 58 4.90 -9.90 -13.91
C CYS A 58 4.08 -10.02 -12.60
N PRO A 59 4.60 -10.74 -11.58
CA PRO A 59 3.91 -10.89 -10.30
C PRO A 59 3.68 -9.55 -9.60
N GLY A 60 4.57 -8.56 -9.81
CA GLY A 60 4.45 -7.23 -9.20
C GLY A 60 3.18 -6.48 -9.60
N CYS A 61 2.88 -6.39 -10.91
CA CYS A 61 1.65 -5.76 -11.38
C CYS A 61 0.40 -6.59 -11.04
N GLY A 62 0.55 -7.92 -10.94
CA GLY A 62 -0.48 -8.81 -10.39
C GLY A 62 -0.85 -8.44 -8.95
N THR A 63 0.15 -8.24 -8.08
CA THR A 63 -0.03 -7.83 -6.68
C THR A 63 -0.80 -6.52 -6.57
N GLY A 64 -0.41 -5.46 -7.31
CA GLY A 64 -1.11 -4.18 -7.22
C GLY A 64 -2.55 -4.26 -7.75
N ARG A 65 -2.84 -5.08 -8.78
CA ARG A 65 -4.22 -5.33 -9.23
C ARG A 65 -5.02 -6.13 -8.20
N ALA A 66 -4.43 -7.12 -7.57
CA ALA A 66 -5.05 -7.87 -6.49
C ALA A 66 -5.38 -6.97 -5.30
N LEU A 67 -4.46 -6.10 -4.89
CA LEU A 67 -4.69 -5.12 -3.81
C LEU A 67 -5.78 -4.10 -4.17
N HIS A 68 -5.82 -3.60 -5.40
CA HIS A 68 -6.92 -2.75 -5.87
C HIS A 68 -8.29 -3.45 -5.77
N SER A 69 -8.36 -4.72 -6.19
CA SER A 69 -9.58 -5.51 -6.06
C SER A 69 -9.93 -5.83 -4.61
N LEU A 70 -8.96 -6.15 -3.74
CA LEU A 70 -9.19 -6.30 -2.31
C LEU A 70 -9.70 -5.01 -1.66
N ALA A 71 -9.13 -3.86 -2.01
CA ALA A 71 -9.57 -2.55 -1.52
C ALA A 71 -10.99 -2.19 -1.99
N ASN A 72 -11.43 -2.74 -3.13
CA ASN A 72 -12.79 -2.63 -3.64
C ASN A 72 -13.72 -3.77 -3.20
N LEU A 73 -13.27 -4.66 -2.31
CA LEU A 73 -14.01 -5.83 -1.81
C LEU A 73 -14.35 -6.87 -2.89
N GLU A 74 -13.65 -6.85 -4.03
CA GLU A 74 -13.79 -7.79 -5.15
C GLU A 74 -12.89 -9.03 -4.94
N ILE A 75 -13.16 -9.84 -3.91
CA ILE A 75 -12.26 -10.92 -3.47
C ILE A 75 -11.96 -11.96 -4.57
N LEU A 76 -12.99 -12.43 -5.28
CA LEU A 76 -12.83 -13.41 -6.36
C LEU A 76 -11.95 -12.89 -7.50
N LYS A 77 -12.05 -11.60 -7.79
CA LYS A 77 -11.24 -10.93 -8.82
C LYS A 77 -9.80 -10.72 -8.35
N ALA A 78 -9.58 -10.52 -7.05
CA ALA A 78 -8.21 -10.45 -6.52
C ALA A 78 -7.47 -11.78 -6.67
N PHE A 79 -8.16 -12.92 -6.48
CA PHE A 79 -7.57 -14.26 -6.68
C PHE A 79 -7.10 -14.49 -8.12
N SER A 80 -7.81 -13.97 -9.13
CA SER A 80 -7.40 -14.13 -10.53
C SER A 80 -6.16 -13.30 -10.91
N PHE A 81 -5.82 -12.26 -10.13
CA PHE A 81 -4.63 -11.45 -10.35
C PHE A 81 -3.39 -11.95 -9.64
N ASN A 82 -3.51 -12.29 -8.35
CA ASN A 82 -2.41 -12.87 -7.58
C ASN A 82 -2.93 -13.56 -6.30
N ILE A 83 -3.03 -14.89 -6.33
CA ILE A 83 -3.44 -15.71 -5.18
C ILE A 83 -2.54 -15.47 -3.97
N LEU A 84 -1.23 -15.39 -4.19
CA LEU A 84 -0.26 -15.24 -3.11
C LEU A 84 -0.47 -13.92 -2.35
N THR A 85 -0.79 -12.84 -3.08
CA THR A 85 -1.17 -11.56 -2.47
C THR A 85 -2.41 -11.72 -1.60
N VAL A 86 -3.46 -12.38 -2.09
CA VAL A 86 -4.70 -12.57 -1.32
C VAL A 86 -4.45 -13.36 -0.04
N LEU A 87 -3.61 -14.40 -0.08
CA LEU A 87 -3.30 -15.24 1.09
C LEU A 87 -2.37 -14.54 2.08
N LEU A 88 -1.35 -13.82 1.60
CA LEU A 88 -0.37 -13.14 2.47
C LEU A 88 -0.91 -11.85 3.07
N THR A 89 -1.84 -11.16 2.40
CA THR A 89 -2.39 -9.88 2.89
C THR A 89 -2.96 -10.00 4.31
N PRO A 90 -3.87 -10.94 4.64
CA PRO A 90 -4.38 -11.09 6.00
C PRO A 90 -3.27 -11.49 6.98
N PHE A 91 -2.38 -12.40 6.59
CA PHE A 91 -1.26 -12.82 7.44
C PHE A 91 -0.37 -11.63 7.84
N LEU A 92 -0.01 -10.77 6.88
CA LEU A 92 0.79 -9.57 7.12
C LEU A 92 0.04 -8.55 7.99
N LEU A 93 -1.28 -8.41 7.81
CA LEU A 93 -2.08 -7.50 8.64
C LEU A 93 -2.20 -7.94 10.09
N PHE A 94 -2.19 -9.26 10.36
CA PHE A 94 -2.31 -9.82 11.71
C PHE A 94 -0.97 -10.13 12.40
N SER A 95 0.17 -9.97 11.70
CA SER A 95 1.49 -10.32 12.24
C SER A 95 2.14 -9.24 13.13
N PHE A 96 1.54 -8.06 13.25
CA PHE A 96 2.06 -6.91 14.01
C PHE A 96 1.08 -6.50 15.10
#